data_AF-A0A3B9K9E0-F1
#
_entry.id   AF-A0A3B9K9E0-F1
#
_cell.length_a   1.000
_cell.length_b   1.000
_cell.length_c   1.000
_cell.angle_alpha   90.00
_cell.angle_beta   90.00
_cell.angle_gamma   90.00
#
_symmetry.space_group_name_H-M   'P 1'
#
loop_
_entity.id
_entity.type
_entity.pdbx_description
1 polymer ?
#
loop_
_entity_poly.entity_id
_entity_poly.type
_entity_poly.pdbx_seq_one_letter_code
_entity_poly.pdbx_strand_id
1 'polypeptide(L)' 'MRYYIADCHFFHDKLNDLMDCRGFTDVTASNEYMIRKWNEKVRPRDEVVILGDFSWGGAAETNEVLSRLNGIL' A
#
# COMPACT_ATOMS: atom_id res chain seq x y z
N MET A 1 10.95 3.19 15.16
CA MET A 1 9.85 4.15 15.38
C MET A 1 8.53 3.44 15.10
N ARG A 2 7.41 3.90 15.66
CA ARG A 2 6.09 3.34 15.38
C ARG A 2 5.29 4.28 14.48
N TYR A 3 4.74 3.76 13.40
CA TYR A 3 3.84 4.46 12.48
C TYR A 3 2.44 3.85 12.53
N TYR A 4 1.46 4.66 12.15
CA TYR A 4 0.07 4.26 12.02
C TYR A 4 -0.43 4.72 10.65
N ILE A 5 -1.12 3.84 9.94
CA ILE A 5 -1.70 4.11 8.63
C ILE A 5 -2.99 3.32 8.46
N ALA A 6 -3.87 3.78 7.60
CA ALA A 6 -5.10 3.12 7.22
C ALA A 6 -5.36 3.36 5.73
N ASP A 7 -6.29 2.62 5.16
CA ASP A 7 -6.84 2.92 3.82
C ASP A 7 -5.78 2.97 2.72
N CYS A 8 -4.87 2.00 2.73
CA CYS A 8 -3.89 1.87 1.65
C CYS A 8 -4.61 1.55 0.33
N HIS A 9 -5.61 0.66 0.38
CA HIS A 9 -6.39 0.23 -0.78
C HIS A 9 -5.51 -0.23 -1.97
N PHE A 10 -4.47 -1.03 -1.70
CA PHE A 10 -3.71 -1.69 -2.77
C PHE A 10 -4.66 -2.49 -3.67
N PHE A 11 -4.41 -2.50 -4.98
CA PHE A 11 -5.26 -3.17 -5.98
C PHE A 11 -6.68 -2.62 -6.15
N HIS A 12 -7.01 -1.46 -5.57
CA HIS A 12 -8.34 -0.85 -5.74
C HIS A 12 -8.39 0.13 -6.92
N ASP A 13 -8.49 -0.41 -8.14
CA ASP A 13 -8.43 0.36 -9.40
C ASP A 13 -9.50 1.48 -9.51
N LYS A 14 -10.68 1.28 -8.92
CA LYS A 14 -11.76 2.30 -8.92
C LYS A 14 -11.37 3.61 -8.23
N LEU A 15 -10.37 3.61 -7.33
CA LEU A 15 -9.87 4.84 -6.73
C LEU A 15 -9.19 5.74 -7.76
N ASN A 16 -8.71 5.18 -8.86
CA ASN A 16 -8.02 5.92 -9.88
C ASN A 16 -8.95 6.75 -10.75
N ASP A 17 -10.16 6.25 -11.03
CA ASP A 17 -11.06 6.85 -12.04
C ASP A 17 -12.44 7.26 -11.50
N LEU A 18 -12.95 6.58 -10.46
CA LEU A 18 -14.34 6.73 -10.01
C LEU A 18 -14.48 7.38 -8.63
N MET A 19 -13.39 7.48 -7.88
CA MET A 19 -13.41 7.98 -6.50
C MET A 19 -12.36 9.10 -6.30
N ASP A 20 -11.18 8.76 -5.79
CA ASP A 20 -10.12 9.72 -5.46
C ASP A 20 -9.49 10.40 -6.69
N CYS A 21 -9.74 9.87 -7.90
CA CYS A 21 -9.18 10.36 -9.16
C CYS A 21 -7.65 10.48 -9.11
N ARG A 22 -6.97 9.43 -8.60
CA ARG A 22 -5.54 9.46 -8.25
C ARG A 22 -4.60 9.75 -9.41
N GLY A 23 -5.04 9.54 -10.65
CA GLY A 23 -4.32 9.96 -11.86
C GLY A 23 -3.12 9.07 -12.22
N PHE A 24 -3.09 7.82 -11.75
CA PHE A 24 -2.18 6.79 -12.24
C PHE A 24 -2.67 6.26 -13.59
N THR A 25 -1.78 5.60 -14.34
CA THR A 25 -2.17 4.97 -15.61
C THR A 25 -3.00 3.71 -15.42
N ASP A 26 -2.75 3.00 -14.32
CA ASP A 26 -3.45 1.79 -13.90
C ASP A 26 -3.16 1.51 -12.41
N VAL A 27 -3.83 0.50 -11.86
CA VAL A 27 -3.64 0.06 -10.48
C VAL A 27 -2.21 -0.42 -10.18
N THR A 28 -1.49 -0.98 -11.15
CA THR A 28 -0.11 -1.45 -10.96
C THR A 28 0.81 -0.26 -10.72
N ALA A 29 0.69 0.79 -11.53
CA ALA A 29 1.45 2.03 -11.35
C ALA A 29 1.18 2.68 -9.99
N SER A 30 -0.07 2.63 -9.51
CA SER A 30 -0.43 3.12 -8.18
C SER A 30 0.23 2.30 -7.06
N ASN A 31 0.15 0.97 -7.14
CA ASN A 31 0.75 0.06 -6.18
C ASN A 31 2.27 0.24 -6.09
N GLU A 32 2.96 0.31 -7.24
CA GLU A 32 4.41 0.53 -7.31
C GLU A 32 4.83 1.87 -6.71
N TYR A 33 4.05 2.93 -7.00
CA TYR A 33 4.28 4.24 -6.41
C TYR A 33 4.17 4.21 -4.88
N MET A 34 3.12 3.57 -4.36
CA MET A 34 2.88 3.46 -2.92
C MET A 34 3.98 2.66 -2.22
N ILE A 35 4.40 1.52 -2.77
CA ILE A 35 5.50 0.70 -2.22
C ILE A 35 6.78 1.52 -2.15
N ARG A 36 7.12 2.25 -3.22
CA ARG A 36 8.29 3.13 -3.23
C ARG A 36 8.20 4.20 -2.14
N LYS A 37 7.07 4.89 -2.02
CA LYS A 37 6.88 5.94 -1.00
C LYS A 37 6.93 5.40 0.43
N TRP A 38 6.38 4.21 0.65
CA TRP A 38 6.47 3.51 1.91
C TRP A 38 7.94 3.25 2.29
N ASN A 39 8.69 2.63 1.37
CA ASN A 39 10.08 2.22 1.62
C ASN A 39 11.06 3.41 1.71
N GLU A 40 10.72 4.55 1.10
CA GLU A 40 11.45 5.82 1.30
C GLU A 40 11.34 6.34 2.75
N LYS A 41 10.24 6.02 3.46
CA LYS A 41 9.94 6.53 4.79
C LYS A 41 10.19 5.53 5.93
N VAL A 42 9.76 4.28 5.73
CA VAL A 42 9.77 3.22 6.74
C VAL A 42 11.05 2.40 6.61
N ARG A 43 11.73 2.16 7.72
CA ARG A 43 12.94 1.33 7.78
C ARG A 43 12.59 -0.10 8.19
N PRO A 44 13.43 -1.10 7.88
CA PRO A 44 13.12 -2.51 8.15
C PRO A 44 12.80 -2.86 9.62
N ARG A 45 13.27 -2.07 10.59
CA ARG A 45 13.03 -2.29 12.03
C ARG A 45 11.99 -1.34 12.63
N ASP A 46 11.37 -0.48 11.83
CA ASP A 46 10.24 0.33 12.27
C ASP A 46 8.99 -0.55 12.38
N GLU A 47 8.11 -0.23 13.31
CA GLU A 47 6.82 -0.90 13.47
C GLU A 47 5.75 -0.08 12.75
N VAL A 48 4.88 -0.74 11.99
CA VAL A 48 3.77 -0.06 11.31
C VAL A 48 2.48 -0.80 11.62
N VAL A 49 1.56 -0.10 12.29
CA VAL A 49 0.24 -0.63 12.59
C VAL A 49 -0.73 -0.18 11.50
N ILE A 50 -1.34 -1.15 10.82
CA ILE A 50 -2.35 -0.92 9.78
C ILE A 50 -3.74 -1.01 10.41
N LEU A 51 -4.51 0.07 10.35
CA LEU A 51 -5.79 0.20 11.06
C LEU A 51 -7.02 -0.23 10.25
N GLY A 52 -6.83 -0.69 9.01
CA GLY A 52 -7.92 -1.15 8.14
C GLY A 52 -7.61 -0.95 6.66
N ASP A 53 -8.44 -1.58 5.81
CA ASP A 53 -8.51 -1.39 4.36
C ASP A 53 -7.15 -1.36 3.64
N PHE A 54 -6.35 -2.40 3.88
CA PHE A 54 -5.02 -2.51 3.28
C PHE A 54 -5.06 -2.78 1.77
N SER A 55 -5.88 -3.74 1.34
CA SER A 55 -5.84 -4.29 -0.03
C SER A 55 -7.22 -4.78 -0.49
N TRP A 56 -7.49 -4.59 -1.78
CA TRP A 56 -8.62 -5.15 -2.54
C TRP A 56 -8.24 -6.41 -3.33
N GLY A 57 -6.95 -6.76 -3.36
CA GLY A 57 -6.42 -7.93 -4.06
C GLY A 57 -6.64 -9.22 -3.27
N GLY A 58 -6.39 -10.35 -3.93
CA GLY A 58 -6.44 -11.66 -3.28
C GLY A 58 -5.33 -11.83 -2.23
N ALA A 59 -5.39 -12.92 -1.46
CA ALA A 59 -4.40 -13.21 -0.42
C ALA A 59 -2.96 -13.32 -0.99
N ALA A 60 -2.80 -13.92 -2.17
CA ALA A 60 -1.49 -14.07 -2.81
C ALA A 60 -0.89 -12.71 -3.20
N GLU A 61 -1.66 -11.88 -3.91
CA GLU A 61 -1.24 -10.53 -4.34
C GLU A 61 -0.95 -9.63 -3.14
N THR A 62 -1.80 -9.70 -2.10
CA THR A 62 -1.62 -8.94 -0.87
C THR A 62 -0.34 -9.34 -0.13
N ASN A 63 -0.07 -10.65 -0.04
CA ASN A 63 1.19 -11.14 0.56
C ASN A 63 2.42 -10.74 -0.25
N GLU A 64 2.33 -10.70 -1.57
CA GLU A 64 3.41 -10.19 -2.42
C GLU A 64 3.73 -8.73 -2.08
N VAL A 65 2.72 -7.86 -1.98
CA VAL A 65 2.91 -6.47 -1.57
C VAL A 65 3.52 -6.39 -0.17
N LEU A 66 2.96 -7.10 0.82
CA LEU A 66 3.48 -7.10 2.19
C LEU A 66 4.96 -7.50 2.26
N SER A 67 5.38 -8.48 1.46
CA SER A 67 6.78 -8.92 1.40
C SER A 67 7.76 -7.87 0.87
N ARG A 68 7.24 -6.86 0.15
CA ARG A 68 8.02 -5.77 -0.46
C ARG A 68 8.04 -4.51 0.40
N LEU A 69 7.22 -4.43 1.45
CA LEU A 69 7.16 -3.26 2.34
C LEU A 69 8.17 -3.38 3.48
N ASN A 70 8.90 -2.30 3.73
CA ASN A 70 9.75 -2.18 4.90
C ASN A 70 8.93 -2.08 6.19
N GLY A 71 9.50 -2.60 7.27
CA GLY A 71 8.95 -2.50 8.61
C GLY A 71 8.43 -3.84 9.12
N ILE A 72 8.09 -3.85 10.39
CA ILE A 72 7.41 -4.93 11.08
C ILE A 72 5.92 -4.56 11.06
N LEU A 73 5.16 -5.33 10.29
CA LEU A 73 3.73 -5.14 10.00
C LEU A 73 2.89 -6.08 10.85
#